data_AF-A0A072TWK7-F1
#
_entry.id   AF-A0A072TWK7-F1
#
_cell.length_a   1.000
_cell.length_b   1.000
_cell.length_c   1.000
_cell.angle_alpha   90.00
_cell.angle_beta   90.00
_cell.angle_gamma   90.00
#
_symmetry.space_group_name_H-M   'P 1'
#
loop_
_entity.id
_entity.type
_entity.pdbx_description
1 polymer ?
#
loop_
_entity_poly.entity_id
_entity_poly.type
_entity_poly.pdbx_seq_one_letter_code
_entity_poly.pdbx_strand_id
1 'polypeptide(L)'
;MLFNFEKSAAKTIRKALRPIEESISPFSYKIPCLPFSHIQRFNYVNVYMKWKKDSYYDSIEHIHHSIQLKPVIALKNCIAQDPNGCIPISSVSKRGLQLDVPMKVARFLRQYPSIFEEFTGPKYNHPWFRLTPEAAEIDRDEKRVYEESREELRSRLKKMILMTKENVLPLKIIQGMQWYLGLPHDFLQHHEQNLDDSFRFVEMEDGLKGLAIESRERVYSVMEENAMKKGMYYDGSQTEAIEFPFFPSKALRMKTKIENWLHEFQKLPYISPYDDFSNLDPNSDIAEKRLIGVLHELLSLFIDHSAERRKLLCLKKYFGFPQKVHRAFERHPHMFYMSMRNKTCTVILKEAYCNELAIENHPLLSVRKRYIKLMKESEVILRNRRMNSRFSNSEKLDLESNDLDEGEHKIEGFSLEQVI
;
A
#
# COMPACT_ATOMS: atom_id res chain seq x y z
N MET A 1 -46.34 -45.38 8.72
CA MET A 1 -46.80 -45.90 7.41
C MET A 1 -45.63 -45.76 6.45
N LEU A 2 -44.63 -46.65 6.40
CA LEU A 2 -44.64 -48.02 5.87
C LEU A 2 -45.41 -48.15 4.56
N PHE A 3 -44.70 -48.24 3.43
CA PHE A 3 -44.78 -49.39 2.51
C PHE A 3 -43.48 -49.51 1.67
N ASN A 4 -42.85 -50.67 1.79
CA ASN A 4 -41.84 -51.25 0.89
C ASN A 4 -42.51 -51.77 -0.39
N PHE A 5 -41.73 -51.98 -1.45
CA PHE A 5 -41.72 -53.16 -2.37
C PHE A 5 -40.61 -52.86 -3.41
N GLU A 6 -39.42 -53.45 -3.34
CA GLU A 6 -38.96 -54.80 -3.70
C GLU A 6 -38.03 -54.74 -4.92
N LYS A 7 -36.94 -55.51 -4.82
CA LYS A 7 -35.90 -55.69 -5.84
C LYS A 7 -36.37 -56.65 -6.93
N SER A 8 -35.92 -56.45 -8.16
CA SER A 8 -35.59 -57.57 -9.04
C SER A 8 -34.46 -57.20 -9.99
N ALA A 9 -33.46 -58.07 -10.05
CA ALA A 9 -32.27 -57.97 -10.87
C ALA A 9 -32.39 -58.95 -12.04
N ALA A 10 -32.04 -58.53 -13.26
CA ALA A 10 -31.60 -59.46 -14.30
C ALA A 10 -30.74 -58.76 -15.37
N LYS A 11 -29.52 -59.29 -15.52
CA LYS A 11 -28.57 -59.07 -16.62
C LYS A 11 -29.22 -59.35 -17.99
N THR A 12 -28.79 -58.67 -19.06
CA THR A 12 -28.18 -59.29 -20.26
C THR A 12 -27.68 -58.23 -21.26
N ILE A 13 -26.60 -58.62 -21.95
CA ILE A 13 -25.66 -57.92 -22.82
C ILE A 13 -26.22 -57.77 -24.25
N ARG A 14 -25.95 -56.64 -24.94
CA ARG A 14 -25.33 -56.58 -26.30
C ARG A 14 -25.46 -55.20 -26.98
N LYS A 15 -24.29 -54.54 -27.10
CA LYS A 15 -23.64 -54.06 -28.33
C LYS A 15 -24.35 -52.98 -29.19
N ALA A 16 -23.69 -51.82 -29.19
CA ALA A 16 -23.49 -50.87 -30.29
C ALA A 16 -24.71 -50.14 -30.86
N LEU A 17 -24.73 -48.82 -30.64
CA LEU A 17 -24.78 -47.78 -31.67
C LEU A 17 -24.47 -46.43 -30.99
N ARG A 18 -23.37 -45.77 -31.40
CA ARG A 18 -23.11 -44.35 -31.08
C ARG A 18 -23.99 -43.47 -31.98
N PRO A 19 -24.42 -42.32 -31.47
CA PRO A 19 -24.01 -41.04 -32.06
C PRO A 19 -23.39 -40.17 -30.96
N ILE A 20 -22.11 -39.79 -31.05
CA ILE A 20 -21.68 -38.43 -31.46
C ILE A 20 -22.65 -37.36 -30.93
N GLU A 21 -22.49 -37.00 -29.67
CA GLU A 21 -22.81 -35.66 -29.20
C GLU A 21 -21.51 -35.01 -28.74
N GLU A 22 -21.17 -33.94 -29.43
CA GLU A 22 -19.98 -33.13 -29.26
C GLU A 22 -19.98 -32.52 -27.87
N SER A 23 -19.12 -33.04 -27.00
CA SER A 23 -18.71 -32.32 -25.80
C SER A 23 -17.96 -31.06 -26.24
N ILE A 24 -18.64 -29.92 -26.25
CA ILE A 24 -17.98 -28.61 -26.33
C ILE A 24 -17.18 -28.46 -25.03
N SER A 25 -15.90 -28.80 -25.13
CA SER A 25 -14.93 -28.59 -24.07
C SER A 25 -14.84 -27.09 -23.76
N PRO A 26 -14.70 -26.67 -22.50
CA PRO A 26 -14.21 -25.32 -22.24
C PRO A 26 -12.81 -25.25 -22.84
N PHE A 27 -12.58 -24.29 -23.74
CA PHE A 27 -11.25 -23.95 -24.23
C PHE A 27 -10.41 -23.48 -23.04
N SER A 28 -9.81 -24.45 -22.33
CA SER A 28 -8.63 -24.25 -21.53
C SER A 28 -7.54 -23.87 -22.52
N TYR A 29 -7.07 -22.63 -22.44
CA TYR A 29 -5.76 -22.29 -22.97
C TYR A 29 -4.77 -23.24 -22.29
N LYS A 30 -4.39 -24.30 -22.99
CA LYS A 30 -3.28 -25.16 -22.57
C LYS A 30 -2.03 -24.30 -22.67
N ILE A 31 -1.64 -23.73 -21.53
CA ILE A 31 -0.32 -23.14 -21.33
C ILE A 31 0.69 -24.20 -21.77
N PRO A 32 1.62 -23.90 -22.69
CA PRO A 32 2.69 -24.83 -23.00
C PRO A 32 3.41 -25.14 -21.69
N CYS A 33 3.39 -26.40 -21.27
CA CYS A 33 4.19 -26.86 -20.14
C CYS A 33 5.64 -26.48 -20.42
N LEU A 34 6.14 -25.42 -19.78
CA LEU A 34 7.57 -25.22 -19.67
C LEU A 34 8.07 -26.45 -18.91
N PRO A 35 8.88 -27.33 -19.52
CA PRO A 35 9.49 -28.44 -18.77
C PRO A 35 10.21 -27.83 -17.58
N PHE A 36 10.19 -28.46 -16.39
CA PHE A 36 10.90 -28.01 -15.18
C PHE A 36 12.29 -27.48 -15.56
N SER A 37 12.37 -26.17 -15.78
CA SER A 37 13.53 -25.58 -16.41
C SER A 37 14.44 -25.20 -15.27
N HIS A 38 15.25 -26.15 -14.83
CA HIS A 38 16.41 -25.89 -13.97
C HIS A 38 17.43 -25.08 -14.77
N ILE A 39 17.13 -23.81 -14.99
CA ILE A 39 18.04 -22.82 -15.55
C ILE A 39 18.57 -22.04 -14.35
N GLN A 40 19.46 -22.67 -13.59
CA GLN A 40 20.39 -21.92 -12.74
C GLN A 40 21.57 -21.55 -13.65
N ARG A 41 21.50 -20.36 -14.25
CA ARG A 41 22.56 -19.86 -15.14
C ARG A 41 23.65 -19.12 -14.37
N PHE A 42 23.38 -18.71 -13.13
CA PHE A 42 24.33 -17.90 -12.36
C PHE A 42 25.20 -18.70 -11.38
N ASN A 43 26.52 -18.53 -11.53
CA ASN A 43 27.52 -18.92 -10.52
C ASN A 43 27.59 -17.91 -9.35
N TYR A 44 27.05 -16.69 -9.51
CA TYR A 44 27.08 -15.63 -8.50
C TYR A 44 25.77 -15.57 -7.71
N VAL A 45 25.60 -16.53 -6.80
CA VAL A 45 24.32 -16.78 -6.10
C VAL A 45 24.01 -15.73 -5.03
N ASN A 46 25.04 -15.16 -4.38
CA ASN A 46 24.89 -14.13 -3.35
C ASN A 46 25.36 -12.75 -3.84
N VAL A 47 24.80 -12.26 -4.95
CA VAL A 47 24.87 -10.83 -5.30
C VAL A 47 24.28 -10.06 -4.13
N TYR A 48 25.06 -9.16 -3.55
CA TYR A 48 24.58 -8.20 -2.56
C TYR A 48 25.17 -6.85 -2.95
N MET A 49 24.30 -5.87 -3.15
CA MET A 49 24.73 -4.50 -3.37
C MET A 49 24.66 -3.75 -2.05
N LYS A 50 25.73 -3.03 -1.72
CA LYS A 50 25.73 -2.18 -0.52
C LYS A 50 24.65 -1.11 -0.71
N TRP A 51 23.61 -1.16 0.14
CA TRP A 51 22.62 -0.11 0.19
C TRP A 51 23.30 1.23 0.46
N LYS A 52 22.89 2.26 -0.30
CA LYS A 52 23.37 3.62 -0.15
C LYS A 52 22.16 4.53 -0.04
N LYS A 53 22.23 5.42 0.95
CA LYS A 53 21.23 6.46 1.15
C LYS A 53 21.15 7.36 -0.07
N ASP A 54 19.94 7.63 -0.53
CA ASP A 54 19.65 8.59 -1.59
C ASP A 54 18.73 9.67 -1.02
N SER A 55 19.23 10.90 -0.99
CA SER A 55 18.52 12.03 -0.39
C SER A 55 17.24 12.38 -1.13
N TYR A 56 17.16 12.10 -2.44
CA TYR A 56 15.98 12.40 -3.24
C TYR A 56 14.78 11.58 -2.74
N TYR A 57 14.90 10.25 -2.71
CA TYR A 57 13.82 9.37 -2.26
C TYR A 57 13.49 9.54 -0.78
N ASP A 58 14.49 9.88 0.04
CA ASP A 58 14.27 10.21 1.45
C ASP A 58 13.57 11.56 1.65
N SER A 59 13.54 12.45 0.65
CA SER A 59 12.87 13.76 0.71
C SER A 59 11.40 13.73 0.27
N ILE A 60 10.93 12.64 -0.33
CA ILE A 60 9.58 12.55 -0.90
C ILE A 60 8.52 12.63 0.21
N GLU A 61 7.82 13.75 0.27
CA GLU A 61 6.97 14.09 1.43
C GLU A 61 5.76 13.17 1.57
N HIS A 62 5.05 12.87 0.47
CA HIS A 62 3.84 12.04 0.52
C HIS A 62 4.09 10.62 1.00
N ILE A 63 5.29 10.08 0.76
CA ILE A 63 5.69 8.76 1.28
C ILE A 63 5.93 8.84 2.80
N HIS A 64 6.72 9.81 3.25
CA HIS A 64 7.17 9.86 4.65
C HIS A 64 6.15 10.47 5.61
N HIS A 65 5.24 11.33 5.12
CA HIS A 65 4.12 11.85 5.89
C HIS A 65 2.90 10.91 5.88
N SER A 66 2.90 9.84 5.07
CA SER A 66 1.78 8.89 4.99
C SER A 66 1.43 8.25 6.35
N ILE A 67 2.42 8.02 7.20
CA ILE A 67 2.23 7.41 8.54
C ILE A 67 1.38 8.32 9.43
N GLN A 68 1.62 9.63 9.41
CA GLN A 68 0.82 10.60 10.17
C GLN A 68 -0.48 10.95 9.44
N LEU A 69 -0.51 10.89 8.11
CA LEU A 69 -1.69 11.19 7.31
C LEU A 69 -2.81 10.16 7.50
N LYS A 70 -2.47 8.85 7.60
CA LYS A 70 -3.45 7.77 7.85
C LYS A 70 -4.42 8.06 9.02
N PRO A 71 -3.94 8.34 10.25
CA PRO A 71 -4.84 8.67 11.37
C PRO A 71 -5.58 10.00 11.19
N VAL A 72 -4.97 11.00 10.52
CA VAL A 72 -5.66 12.26 10.18
C VAL A 72 -6.87 11.98 9.29
N ILE A 73 -6.69 11.22 8.21
CA ILE A 73 -7.77 10.85 7.29
C ILE A 73 -8.84 9.99 7.99
N ALA A 74 -8.44 9.06 8.85
CA ALA A 74 -9.38 8.23 9.60
C ALA A 74 -10.29 9.07 10.53
N LEU A 75 -9.73 10.06 11.22
CA LEU A 75 -10.49 11.00 12.05
C LEU A 75 -11.35 11.95 11.20
N LYS A 76 -10.81 12.44 10.09
CA LYS A 76 -11.55 13.24 9.10
C LYS A 76 -12.79 12.49 8.62
N ASN A 77 -12.65 11.21 8.26
CA ASN A 77 -13.77 10.37 7.82
C ASN A 77 -14.83 10.21 8.91
N CYS A 78 -14.45 10.10 10.18
CA CYS A 78 -15.41 10.06 11.29
C CYS A 78 -16.22 11.36 11.41
N ILE A 79 -15.62 12.52 11.13
CA ILE A 79 -16.31 13.82 11.16
C ILE A 79 -17.21 13.96 9.93
N ALA A 80 -16.70 13.60 8.75
CA ALA A 80 -17.42 13.72 7.48
C ALA A 80 -18.62 12.77 7.35
N GLN A 81 -18.65 11.68 8.12
CA GLN A 81 -19.79 10.75 8.20
C GLN A 81 -20.91 11.25 9.14
N ASP A 82 -20.63 12.20 10.03
CA ASP A 82 -21.67 12.76 10.90
C ASP A 82 -22.59 13.70 10.09
N PRO A 83 -23.93 13.58 10.19
CA PRO A 83 -24.86 14.44 9.46
C PRO A 83 -24.67 15.95 9.73
N ASN A 84 -24.17 16.32 10.90
CA ASN A 84 -23.95 17.71 11.28
C ASN A 84 -22.53 18.20 10.94
N GLY A 85 -21.68 17.34 10.35
CA GLY A 85 -20.28 17.65 10.02
C GLY A 85 -19.40 17.96 11.24
N CYS A 86 -19.81 17.54 12.43
CA CYS A 86 -19.08 17.77 13.68
C CYS A 86 -19.34 16.64 14.67
N ILE A 87 -18.34 16.35 15.51
CA ILE A 87 -18.45 15.26 16.50
C ILE A 87 -17.93 15.71 17.87
N PRO A 88 -18.57 15.28 18.98
CA PRO A 88 -18.00 15.44 20.31
C PRO A 88 -16.77 14.54 20.46
N ILE A 89 -15.79 14.97 21.25
CA ILE A 89 -14.59 14.17 21.52
C ILE A 89 -14.92 12.78 22.10
N SER A 90 -16.02 12.66 22.85
CA SER A 90 -16.46 11.41 23.46
C SER A 90 -16.69 10.30 22.43
N SER A 91 -17.15 10.64 21.22
CA SER A 91 -17.44 9.69 20.14
C SER A 91 -16.19 9.00 19.57
N VAL A 92 -15.03 9.65 19.64
CA VAL A 92 -13.78 9.13 19.06
C VAL A 92 -12.70 8.85 20.11
N SER A 93 -12.81 9.39 21.32
CA SER A 93 -11.82 9.27 22.39
C SER A 93 -11.35 7.84 22.69
N LYS A 94 -12.28 6.87 22.68
CA LYS A 94 -12.02 5.45 22.96
C LYS A 94 -11.53 4.65 21.75
N ARG A 95 -11.60 5.24 20.54
CA ARG A 95 -11.28 4.58 19.26
C ARG A 95 -9.84 4.81 18.79
N GLY A 96 -8.96 5.36 19.64
CA GLY A 96 -7.59 5.72 19.27
C GLY A 96 -6.78 4.57 18.65
N LEU A 97 -6.87 3.36 19.21
CA LEU A 97 -6.20 2.17 18.65
C LEU A 97 -6.75 1.75 17.29
N GLN A 98 -8.07 1.85 17.09
CA GLN A 98 -8.71 1.51 15.82
C GLN A 98 -8.31 2.48 14.69
N LEU A 99 -8.09 3.74 15.05
CA LEU A 99 -7.77 4.82 14.12
C LEU A 99 -6.26 5.04 13.96
N ASP A 100 -5.43 4.13 14.50
CA ASP A 100 -3.95 4.23 14.49
C ASP A 100 -3.41 5.56 15.05
N VAL A 101 -4.09 6.15 16.02
CA VAL A 101 -3.67 7.41 16.65
C VAL A 101 -2.62 7.12 17.72
N PRO A 102 -1.40 7.70 17.63
CA PRO A 102 -0.28 7.36 18.52
C PRO A 102 -0.40 7.94 19.94
N MET A 103 -1.44 8.72 20.22
CA MET A 103 -1.66 9.41 21.49
C MET A 103 -3.16 9.62 21.76
N LYS A 104 -3.50 10.32 22.84
CA LYS A 104 -4.89 10.69 23.13
C LYS A 104 -5.49 11.45 21.94
N VAL A 105 -6.67 11.02 21.48
CA VAL A 105 -7.32 11.57 20.27
C VAL A 105 -7.49 13.08 20.33
N ALA A 106 -7.92 13.62 21.48
CA ALA A 106 -8.06 15.07 21.66
C ALA A 106 -6.75 15.83 21.46
N ARG A 107 -5.65 15.27 21.98
CA ARG A 107 -4.31 15.85 21.81
C ARG A 107 -3.88 15.78 20.35
N PHE A 108 -4.18 14.68 19.66
CA PHE A 108 -3.87 14.51 18.25
C PHE A 108 -4.63 15.48 17.35
N LEU A 109 -5.94 15.66 17.54
CA LEU A 109 -6.74 16.63 16.78
C LEU A 109 -6.18 18.05 16.92
N ARG A 110 -5.80 18.45 18.14
CA ARG A 110 -5.17 19.75 18.43
C ARG A 110 -3.78 19.92 17.82
N GLN A 111 -3.13 18.87 17.34
CA GLN A 111 -1.87 18.99 16.59
C GLN A 111 -2.08 19.47 15.15
N TYR A 112 -3.30 19.41 14.63
CA TYR A 112 -3.62 19.78 13.26
C TYR A 112 -4.72 20.86 13.16
N PRO A 113 -4.51 22.07 13.73
CA PRO A 113 -5.51 23.15 13.71
C PRO A 113 -5.90 23.65 12.32
N SER A 114 -5.10 23.44 11.27
CA SER A 114 -5.51 23.76 9.88
C SER A 114 -6.51 22.76 9.32
N ILE A 115 -6.68 21.59 9.95
CA ILE A 115 -7.60 20.53 9.51
C ILE A 115 -8.79 20.43 10.45
N PHE A 116 -8.55 20.44 11.76
CA PHE A 116 -9.56 20.26 12.78
C PHE A 116 -9.75 21.54 13.58
N GLU A 117 -10.98 22.04 13.61
CA GLU A 117 -11.40 23.18 14.41
C GLU A 117 -12.07 22.67 15.68
N GLU A 118 -11.57 23.11 16.84
CA GLU A 118 -12.15 22.81 18.15
C GLU A 118 -13.13 23.93 18.54
N PHE A 119 -14.34 23.56 18.96
CA PHE A 119 -15.35 24.48 19.46
C PHE A 119 -16.10 23.90 20.67
N THR A 120 -16.75 24.75 21.45
CA THR A 120 -17.56 24.33 22.59
C THR A 120 -18.91 23.83 22.09
N GLY A 121 -19.20 22.56 22.35
CA GLY A 121 -20.45 21.97 21.87
C GLY A 121 -21.69 22.45 22.63
N PRO A 122 -22.88 22.28 22.03
CA PRO A 122 -24.15 22.68 22.64
C PRO A 122 -24.53 21.84 23.86
N LYS A 123 -23.90 20.66 24.03
CA LYS A 123 -24.18 19.73 25.14
C LYS A 123 -22.96 19.58 26.05
N TYR A 124 -23.16 19.81 27.34
CA TYR A 124 -22.23 19.52 28.45
C TYR A 124 -20.87 20.25 28.42
N ASN A 125 -20.72 21.33 27.64
CA ASN A 125 -19.47 22.09 27.49
C ASN A 125 -18.24 21.23 27.16
N HIS A 126 -18.45 20.07 26.53
CA HIS A 126 -17.35 19.24 26.06
C HIS A 126 -16.78 19.81 24.75
N PRO A 127 -15.49 19.53 24.43
CA PRO A 127 -14.91 19.97 23.18
C PRO A 127 -15.46 19.14 22.02
N TRP A 128 -15.91 19.84 20.99
CA TRP A 128 -16.37 19.30 19.72
C TRP A 128 -15.37 19.66 18.64
N PHE A 129 -15.31 18.82 17.61
CA PHE A 129 -14.41 19.00 16.49
C PHE A 129 -15.20 18.98 15.18
N ARG A 130 -14.85 19.90 14.29
CA ARG A 130 -15.32 19.94 12.90
C ARG A 130 -14.13 20.12 11.96
N LEU A 131 -14.34 19.93 10.66
CA LEU A 131 -13.35 20.25 9.65
C LEU A 131 -13.29 21.77 9.43
N THR A 132 -12.10 22.30 9.20
CA THR A 132 -11.94 23.67 8.69
C THR A 132 -12.56 23.78 7.29
N PRO A 133 -12.94 25.00 6.83
CA PRO A 133 -13.49 25.19 5.49
C PRO A 133 -12.59 24.63 4.39
N GLU A 134 -11.29 24.83 4.52
CA GLU A 134 -10.26 24.33 3.60
C GLU A 134 -10.21 22.79 3.59
N ALA A 135 -10.22 22.15 4.76
CA ALA A 135 -10.23 20.70 4.86
C ALA A 135 -11.55 20.08 4.34
N ALA A 136 -12.68 20.76 4.55
CA ALA A 136 -13.97 20.34 4.02
C ALA A 136 -14.04 20.46 2.49
N GLU A 137 -13.33 21.42 1.88
CA GLU A 137 -13.18 21.49 0.43
C GLU A 137 -12.37 20.32 -0.13
N ILE A 138 -11.23 20.00 0.51
CA ILE A 138 -10.43 18.83 0.11
C ILE A 138 -11.25 17.54 0.24
N ASP A 139 -12.09 17.38 1.28
CA ASP A 139 -12.97 16.22 1.44
C ASP A 139 -14.00 16.09 0.31
N ARG A 140 -14.59 17.21 -0.15
CA ARG A 140 -15.51 17.21 -1.29
C ARG A 140 -14.79 16.79 -2.58
N ASP A 141 -13.59 17.31 -2.81
CA ASP A 141 -12.79 16.93 -3.97
C ASP A 141 -12.36 15.46 -3.89
N GLU A 142 -12.03 14.96 -2.70
CA GLU A 142 -11.69 13.55 -2.48
C GLU A 142 -12.86 12.62 -2.86
N LYS A 143 -14.08 12.96 -2.43
CA LYS A 143 -15.30 12.22 -2.79
C LYS A 143 -15.51 12.19 -4.31
N ARG A 144 -15.36 13.34 -4.98
CA ARG A 144 -15.43 13.41 -6.45
C ARG A 144 -14.40 12.50 -7.11
N VAL A 145 -13.15 12.53 -6.64
CA VAL A 145 -12.08 11.67 -7.18
C VAL A 145 -12.41 10.19 -6.98
N TYR A 146 -13.00 9.79 -5.84
CA TYR A 146 -13.43 8.40 -5.65
C TYR A 146 -14.54 7.98 -6.63
N GLU A 147 -15.48 8.88 -6.94
CA GLU A 147 -16.55 8.63 -7.90
C GLU A 147 -16.00 8.48 -9.33
N GLU A 148 -15.14 9.40 -9.75
CA GLU A 148 -14.51 9.41 -11.09
C GLU A 148 -13.57 8.22 -11.31
N SER A 149 -12.76 7.87 -10.30
CA SER A 149 -11.77 6.79 -10.37
C SER A 149 -12.30 5.43 -9.89
N ARG A 150 -13.61 5.25 -9.72
CA ARG A 150 -14.19 4.02 -9.13
C ARG A 150 -13.80 2.76 -9.89
N GLU A 151 -13.88 2.80 -11.22
CA GLU A 151 -13.53 1.66 -12.09
C GLU A 151 -12.03 1.34 -12.03
N GLU A 152 -11.19 2.38 -11.96
CA GLU A 152 -9.75 2.22 -11.83
C GLU A 152 -9.36 1.57 -10.48
N LEU A 153 -10.01 2.01 -9.38
CA LEU A 153 -9.81 1.42 -8.05
C LEU A 153 -10.28 -0.04 -7.99
N ARG A 154 -11.41 -0.36 -8.63
CA ARG A 154 -11.89 -1.74 -8.79
C ARG A 154 -10.88 -2.57 -9.59
N SER A 155 -10.38 -2.04 -10.70
CA SER A 155 -9.37 -2.69 -11.54
C SER A 155 -8.06 -2.96 -10.78
N ARG A 156 -7.59 -2.01 -9.95
CA ARG A 156 -6.41 -2.23 -9.09
C ARG A 156 -6.61 -3.35 -8.08
N LEU A 157 -7.77 -3.41 -7.43
CA LEU A 157 -8.10 -4.53 -6.53
C LEU A 157 -8.15 -5.85 -7.30
N LYS A 158 -8.74 -5.84 -8.50
CA LYS A 158 -8.82 -6.99 -9.39
C LYS A 158 -7.41 -7.51 -9.75
N LYS A 159 -6.55 -6.63 -10.24
CA LYS A 159 -5.14 -6.90 -10.53
C LYS A 159 -4.41 -7.46 -9.31
N MET A 160 -4.58 -6.87 -8.11
CA MET A 160 -3.92 -7.38 -6.91
C MET A 160 -4.33 -8.82 -6.55
N ILE A 161 -5.60 -9.19 -6.72
CA ILE A 161 -6.09 -10.54 -6.41
C ILE A 161 -5.64 -11.54 -7.50
N LEU A 162 -5.65 -11.15 -8.78
CA LEU A 162 -5.21 -12.00 -9.90
C LEU A 162 -3.71 -12.35 -9.86
N MET A 163 -2.88 -11.59 -9.11
CA MET A 163 -1.48 -11.97 -8.88
C MET A 163 -1.29 -13.07 -7.83
N THR A 164 -2.35 -13.46 -7.13
CA THR A 164 -2.29 -14.53 -6.10
C THR A 164 -2.39 -15.90 -6.74
N LYS A 165 -1.82 -16.93 -6.08
CA LYS A 165 -1.77 -18.29 -6.63
C LYS A 165 -3.16 -18.88 -6.94
N GLU A 166 -4.15 -18.56 -6.10
CA GLU A 166 -5.50 -19.14 -6.19
C GLU A 166 -6.52 -18.13 -6.73
N ASN A 167 -6.09 -16.92 -7.14
CA ASN A 167 -6.98 -15.80 -7.44
C ASN A 167 -7.95 -15.48 -6.27
N VAL A 168 -7.50 -15.70 -5.04
CA VAL A 168 -8.23 -15.45 -3.79
C VAL A 168 -7.35 -14.70 -2.80
N LEU A 169 -7.90 -13.68 -2.16
CA LEU A 169 -7.23 -12.97 -1.07
C LEU A 169 -8.15 -12.78 0.14
N PRO A 170 -7.69 -13.03 1.38
CA PRO A 170 -8.51 -12.80 2.56
C PRO A 170 -8.89 -11.33 2.73
N LEU A 171 -10.12 -11.07 3.19
CA LEU A 171 -10.62 -9.71 3.41
C LEU A 171 -9.74 -8.90 4.37
N LYS A 172 -9.17 -9.55 5.40
CA LYS A 172 -8.24 -8.91 6.34
C LYS A 172 -6.98 -8.39 5.66
N ILE A 173 -6.48 -9.10 4.64
CA ILE A 173 -5.31 -8.68 3.88
C ILE A 173 -5.67 -7.51 2.96
N ILE A 174 -6.83 -7.58 2.30
CA ILE A 174 -7.36 -6.47 1.48
C ILE A 174 -7.52 -5.20 2.33
N GLN A 175 -8.14 -5.31 3.51
CA GLN A 175 -8.25 -4.22 4.49
C GLN A 175 -6.88 -3.66 4.87
N GLY A 176 -5.90 -4.52 5.10
CA GLY A 176 -4.51 -4.12 5.40
C GLY A 176 -3.80 -3.38 4.26
N MET A 177 -4.31 -3.49 3.03
CA MET A 177 -3.78 -2.90 1.80
C MET A 177 -4.62 -1.73 1.24
N GLN A 178 -5.79 -1.44 1.80
CA GLN A 178 -6.70 -0.39 1.33
C GLN A 178 -5.99 0.96 1.14
N TRP A 179 -5.16 1.36 2.10
CA TRP A 179 -4.38 2.60 1.98
C TRP A 179 -3.46 2.63 0.75
N TYR A 180 -2.79 1.52 0.44
CA TYR A 180 -1.83 1.48 -0.65
C TYR A 180 -2.54 1.51 -2.01
N LEU A 181 -3.65 0.77 -2.13
CA LEU A 181 -4.49 0.76 -3.33
C LEU A 181 -5.32 2.05 -3.52
N GLY A 182 -5.45 2.86 -2.47
CA GLY A 182 -6.31 4.04 -2.49
C GLY A 182 -7.79 3.69 -2.40
N LEU A 183 -8.15 2.57 -1.78
CA LEU A 183 -9.55 2.21 -1.57
C LEU A 183 -10.12 3.02 -0.39
N PRO A 184 -11.36 3.54 -0.49
CA PRO A 184 -12.03 4.17 0.64
C PRO A 184 -12.30 3.14 1.76
N HIS A 185 -12.43 3.62 3.00
CA HIS A 185 -12.53 2.74 4.18
C HIS A 185 -13.74 1.80 4.15
N ASP A 186 -14.84 2.31 3.61
CA ASP A 186 -16.13 1.67 3.43
C ASP A 186 -16.27 0.94 2.07
N PHE A 187 -15.19 0.85 1.28
CA PHE A 187 -15.22 0.22 -0.05
C PHE A 187 -15.84 -1.19 -0.02
N LEU A 188 -15.42 -2.03 0.93
CA LEU A 188 -15.92 -3.39 1.10
C LEU A 188 -17.30 -3.46 1.77
N GLN A 189 -17.74 -2.39 2.44
CA GLN A 189 -19.07 -2.31 3.05
C GLN A 189 -20.12 -2.08 1.96
N HIS A 190 -19.82 -1.19 1.01
CA HIS A 190 -20.64 -0.92 -0.18
C HIS A 190 -20.29 -1.84 -1.35
N HIS A 191 -20.11 -3.14 -1.10
CA HIS A 191 -19.65 -4.08 -2.11
C HIS A 191 -20.58 -4.19 -3.32
N GLU A 192 -21.88 -4.00 -3.15
CA GLU A 192 -22.88 -4.03 -4.23
C GLU A 192 -22.65 -2.94 -5.29
N GLN A 193 -22.08 -1.80 -4.90
CA GLN A 193 -21.79 -0.69 -5.80
C GLN A 193 -20.33 -0.73 -6.31
N ASN A 194 -19.44 -1.26 -5.48
CA ASN A 194 -18.00 -1.18 -5.70
C ASN A 194 -17.41 -2.41 -6.39
N LEU A 195 -18.06 -3.57 -6.28
CA LEU A 195 -17.64 -4.81 -6.91
C LEU A 195 -18.59 -5.15 -8.07
N ASP A 196 -18.03 -5.71 -9.14
CA ASP A 196 -18.79 -6.27 -10.26
C ASP A 196 -18.96 -7.80 -10.11
N ASP A 197 -19.64 -8.41 -11.08
CA ASP A 197 -19.93 -9.84 -11.11
C ASP A 197 -18.67 -10.74 -11.15
N SER A 198 -17.48 -10.17 -11.42
CA SER A 198 -16.24 -10.94 -11.43
C SER A 198 -15.73 -11.28 -10.02
N PHE A 199 -16.23 -10.59 -8.99
CA PHE A 199 -15.87 -10.82 -7.60
C PHE A 199 -16.81 -11.81 -6.91
N ARG A 200 -16.25 -12.78 -6.17
CA ARG A 200 -17.02 -13.71 -5.35
C ARG A 200 -16.48 -13.79 -3.94
N PHE A 201 -17.36 -13.70 -2.96
CA PHE A 201 -17.00 -13.99 -1.58
C PHE A 201 -16.90 -15.51 -1.39
N VAL A 202 -15.78 -15.96 -0.84
CA VAL A 202 -15.50 -17.38 -0.61
C VAL A 202 -15.07 -17.60 0.84
N GLU A 203 -15.37 -18.79 1.35
CA GLU A 203 -14.84 -19.26 2.63
C GLU A 203 -13.54 -20.03 2.38
N MET A 204 -12.47 -19.62 3.04
CA MET A 204 -11.15 -20.23 2.92
C MET A 204 -10.95 -21.31 3.98
N GLU A 205 -10.00 -22.23 3.76
CA GLU A 205 -9.71 -23.37 4.65
C GLU A 205 -9.47 -22.97 6.12
N ASP A 206 -8.94 -21.77 6.35
CA ASP A 206 -8.66 -21.22 7.68
C ASP A 206 -9.94 -20.68 8.40
N GLY A 207 -11.13 -20.87 7.85
CA GLY A 207 -12.41 -20.27 8.32
C GLY A 207 -12.50 -18.76 8.06
N LEU A 208 -11.57 -18.23 7.26
CA LEU A 208 -11.51 -16.82 6.89
C LEU A 208 -12.35 -16.55 5.65
N LYS A 209 -13.04 -15.41 5.62
CA LYS A 209 -13.69 -14.91 4.40
C LYS A 209 -12.65 -14.28 3.48
N GLY A 210 -12.67 -14.69 2.21
CA GLY A 210 -11.85 -14.16 1.14
C GLY A 210 -12.67 -13.59 -0.01
N LEU A 211 -11.99 -12.86 -0.87
CA LEU A 211 -12.52 -12.35 -2.13
C LEU A 211 -11.77 -13.05 -3.27
N ALA A 212 -12.52 -13.79 -4.07
CA ALA A 212 -12.05 -14.53 -5.23
C ALA A 212 -12.41 -13.77 -6.52
N ILE A 213 -11.60 -13.95 -7.56
CA ILE A 213 -11.87 -13.40 -8.88
C ILE A 213 -11.94 -14.51 -9.91
N GLU A 214 -13.03 -14.51 -10.68
CA GLU A 214 -13.14 -15.31 -11.88
C GLU A 214 -13.07 -14.37 -13.09
N SER A 215 -11.88 -14.24 -13.67
CA SER A 215 -11.67 -13.45 -14.88
C SER A 215 -11.31 -14.36 -16.04
N ARG A 216 -12.00 -14.18 -17.17
CA ARG A 216 -11.65 -14.81 -18.45
C ARG A 216 -10.77 -13.92 -19.33
N GLU A 217 -10.66 -12.65 -18.96
CA GLU A 217 -9.89 -11.65 -19.69
C GLU A 217 -8.42 -11.73 -19.33
N ARG A 218 -7.56 -11.67 -20.34
CA ARG A 218 -6.11 -11.55 -20.16
C ARG A 218 -5.78 -10.16 -19.64
N VAL A 219 -5.01 -10.12 -18.55
CA VAL A 219 -4.52 -8.88 -17.95
C VAL A 219 -3.04 -8.75 -18.23
N TYR A 220 -2.63 -7.57 -18.67
CA TYR A 220 -1.22 -7.25 -18.91
C TYR A 220 -0.63 -6.50 -17.72
N SER A 221 0.63 -6.78 -17.41
CA SER A 221 1.40 -6.00 -16.45
C SER A 221 1.85 -4.67 -17.05
N VAL A 222 2.22 -3.73 -16.18
CA VAL A 222 2.80 -2.43 -16.58
C VAL A 222 4.04 -2.64 -17.46
N MET A 223 4.83 -3.67 -17.18
CA MET A 223 5.99 -4.03 -17.98
C MET A 223 5.61 -4.50 -19.39
N GLU A 224 4.58 -5.33 -19.52
CA GLU A 224 4.07 -5.80 -20.80
C GLU A 224 3.44 -4.65 -21.59
N GLU A 225 2.58 -3.84 -20.95
CA GLU A 225 1.95 -2.67 -21.57
C GLU A 225 2.99 -1.67 -22.10
N ASN A 226 4.04 -1.40 -21.32
CA ASN A 226 5.12 -0.50 -21.74
C ASN A 226 5.99 -1.09 -22.87
N ALA A 227 6.18 -2.41 -22.91
CA ALA A 227 6.88 -3.08 -24.01
C ALA A 227 6.06 -3.06 -25.30
N MET A 228 4.74 -3.27 -25.21
CA MET A 228 3.80 -3.17 -26.33
C MET A 228 3.78 -1.76 -26.92
N LYS A 229 3.71 -0.71 -26.07
CA LYS A 229 3.77 0.70 -26.51
C LYS A 229 5.06 1.02 -27.27
N LYS A 230 6.16 0.30 -27.01
CA LYS A 230 7.46 0.46 -27.69
C LYS A 230 7.58 -0.41 -28.95
N GLY A 231 6.57 -1.21 -29.29
CA GLY A 231 6.64 -2.16 -30.42
C GLY A 231 7.62 -3.31 -30.19
N MET A 232 7.96 -3.60 -28.92
CA MET A 232 8.92 -4.64 -28.52
C MET A 232 8.24 -5.92 -28.05
N TYR A 233 6.91 -5.97 -28.05
CA TYR A 233 6.13 -7.11 -27.59
C TYR A 233 4.84 -7.22 -28.40
N TYR A 234 4.65 -8.37 -29.06
CA TYR A 234 3.49 -8.65 -29.89
C TYR A 234 2.71 -9.84 -29.33
N ASP A 235 1.45 -9.60 -28.96
CA ASP A 235 0.41 -10.61 -28.68
C ASP A 235 0.80 -11.80 -27.77
N GLY A 236 1.65 -11.55 -26.77
CA GLY A 236 1.78 -12.49 -25.67
C GLY A 236 2.63 -13.73 -25.91
N SER A 237 3.62 -13.67 -26.83
CA SER A 237 4.65 -14.71 -26.94
C SER A 237 5.43 -14.77 -25.61
N GLN A 238 5.21 -15.84 -24.83
CA GLN A 238 5.71 -16.02 -23.46
C GLN A 238 7.24 -16.20 -23.36
N THR A 239 8.00 -15.89 -24.42
CA THR A 239 9.42 -16.24 -24.56
C THR A 239 10.32 -15.02 -24.80
N GLU A 240 9.76 -13.82 -24.99
CA GLU A 240 10.56 -12.61 -25.18
C GLU A 240 11.05 -12.03 -23.85
N ALA A 241 12.32 -11.65 -23.80
CA ALA A 241 12.91 -11.04 -22.62
C ALA A 241 12.45 -9.58 -22.53
N ILE A 242 11.60 -9.28 -21.54
CA ILE A 242 11.29 -7.89 -21.18
C ILE A 242 12.33 -7.42 -20.15
N GLU A 243 13.03 -6.33 -20.48
CA GLU A 243 14.02 -5.73 -19.60
C GLU A 243 13.39 -4.71 -18.64
N PHE A 244 13.76 -4.78 -17.37
CA PHE A 244 13.35 -3.78 -16.38
C PHE A 244 14.12 -2.47 -16.54
N PRO A 245 13.45 -1.32 -16.42
CA PRO A 245 14.12 -0.03 -16.44
C PRO A 245 15.17 0.10 -15.35
N PHE A 246 16.32 0.65 -15.75
CA PHE A 246 17.52 0.66 -14.94
C PHE A 246 17.83 2.07 -14.42
N PHE A 247 17.74 2.27 -13.09
CA PHE A 247 18.00 3.56 -12.44
C PHE A 247 19.16 3.47 -11.43
N PRO A 248 20.41 3.60 -11.89
CA PRO A 248 21.58 3.51 -11.03
C PRO A 248 21.60 4.67 -10.03
N SER A 249 21.96 4.38 -8.77
CA SER A 249 22.12 5.43 -7.77
C SER A 249 23.30 6.34 -8.13
N LYS A 250 23.10 7.66 -8.05
CA LYS A 250 24.12 8.66 -8.37
C LYS A 250 25.39 8.38 -7.55
N ALA A 251 26.54 8.37 -8.23
CA ALA A 251 27.88 8.10 -7.66
C ALA A 251 28.15 6.64 -7.22
N LEU A 252 27.60 5.63 -7.90
CA LEU A 252 28.05 4.24 -7.76
C LEU A 252 28.61 3.73 -9.11
N ARG A 253 29.93 3.47 -9.16
CA ARG A 253 30.47 2.59 -10.21
C ARG A 253 30.16 1.15 -9.82
N MET A 254 29.32 0.49 -10.58
CA MET A 254 29.06 -0.94 -10.38
C MET A 254 30.33 -1.73 -10.65
N LYS A 255 30.59 -2.77 -9.86
CA LYS A 255 31.67 -3.70 -10.16
C LYS A 255 31.29 -4.46 -11.44
N THR A 256 32.24 -4.67 -12.35
CA THR A 256 32.02 -5.37 -13.63
C THR A 256 31.30 -6.72 -13.46
N LYS A 257 31.60 -7.48 -12.39
CA LYS A 257 30.90 -8.75 -12.10
C LYS A 257 29.39 -8.57 -11.86
N ILE A 258 29.00 -7.47 -11.22
CA ILE A 258 27.59 -7.17 -10.91
C ILE A 258 26.88 -6.67 -12.17
N GLU A 259 27.56 -5.85 -12.96
CA GLU A 259 27.06 -5.38 -14.25
C GLU A 259 26.82 -6.53 -15.23
N ASN A 260 27.79 -7.44 -15.37
CA ASN A 260 27.66 -8.65 -16.18
C ASN A 260 26.53 -9.54 -15.68
N TRP A 261 26.41 -9.74 -14.36
CA TRP A 261 25.30 -10.50 -13.79
C TRP A 261 23.95 -9.86 -14.11
N LEU A 262 23.83 -8.53 -13.99
CA LEU A 262 22.60 -7.81 -14.27
C LEU A 262 22.22 -7.91 -15.75
N HIS A 263 23.18 -7.77 -16.66
CA HIS A 263 22.96 -7.93 -18.09
C HIS A 263 22.40 -9.32 -18.43
N GLU A 264 22.95 -10.38 -17.83
CA GLU A 264 22.42 -11.73 -18.04
C GLU A 264 21.07 -11.95 -17.34
N PHE A 265 20.81 -11.29 -16.21
CA PHE A 265 19.50 -11.30 -15.55
C PHE A 265 18.41 -10.64 -16.42
N GLN A 266 18.73 -9.53 -17.08
CA GLN A 266 17.78 -8.82 -17.96
C GLN A 266 17.36 -9.68 -19.16
N LYS A 267 18.24 -10.54 -19.69
CA LYS A 267 17.96 -11.46 -20.81
C LYS A 267 17.05 -12.65 -20.47
N LEU A 268 16.77 -12.92 -19.19
CA LEU A 268 15.90 -14.04 -18.83
C LEU A 268 14.48 -13.82 -19.36
N PRO A 269 13.70 -14.89 -19.64
CA PRO A 269 12.29 -14.74 -20.01
C PRO A 269 11.50 -13.98 -18.94
N TYR A 270 10.63 -13.07 -19.36
CA TYR A 270 9.70 -12.41 -18.45
C TYR A 270 8.41 -13.23 -18.35
N ILE A 271 8.04 -13.64 -17.14
CA ILE A 271 6.77 -14.31 -16.86
C ILE A 271 5.84 -13.27 -16.24
N SER A 272 4.64 -13.12 -16.81
CA SER A 272 3.66 -12.15 -16.31
C SER A 272 3.29 -12.44 -14.85
N PRO A 273 3.08 -11.41 -14.01
CA PRO A 273 2.50 -11.56 -12.67
C PRO A 273 1.15 -12.28 -12.65
N TYR A 274 0.43 -12.25 -13.77
CA TYR A 274 -0.91 -12.84 -13.94
C TYR A 274 -0.90 -14.24 -14.55
N ASP A 275 0.25 -14.70 -15.05
CA ASP A 275 0.39 -16.05 -15.61
C ASP A 275 0.63 -17.09 -14.51
N ASP A 276 0.19 -18.34 -14.76
CA ASP A 276 0.45 -19.48 -13.88
C ASP A 276 1.95 -19.76 -13.77
N PHE A 277 2.41 -19.94 -12.55
CA PHE A 277 3.80 -20.15 -12.18
C PHE A 277 4.01 -21.42 -11.37
N SER A 278 3.00 -22.30 -11.30
CA SER A 278 3.03 -23.51 -10.47
C SER A 278 4.17 -24.47 -10.83
N ASN A 279 4.66 -24.44 -12.07
CA ASN A 279 5.74 -25.30 -12.56
C ASN A 279 7.15 -24.68 -12.40
N LEU A 280 7.25 -23.47 -11.85
CA LEU A 280 8.52 -22.76 -11.75
C LEU A 280 9.30 -23.19 -10.50
N ASP A 281 10.56 -23.57 -10.68
CA ASP A 281 11.47 -23.84 -9.55
C ASP A 281 11.68 -22.55 -8.73
N PRO A 282 11.27 -22.49 -7.45
CA PRO A 282 11.40 -21.30 -6.61
C PRO A 282 12.83 -20.79 -6.42
N ASN A 283 13.85 -21.62 -6.68
CA ASN A 283 15.25 -21.26 -6.56
C ASN A 283 15.89 -20.85 -7.89
N SER A 284 15.14 -20.88 -9.00
CA SER A 284 15.64 -20.49 -10.31
C SER A 284 15.79 -18.98 -10.48
N ASP A 285 16.67 -18.58 -11.38
CA ASP A 285 16.88 -17.17 -11.73
C ASP A 285 15.62 -16.55 -12.37
N ILE A 286 14.83 -17.38 -13.06
CA ILE A 286 13.54 -16.99 -13.64
C ILE A 286 12.49 -16.75 -12.54
N ALA A 287 12.49 -17.53 -11.46
CA ALA A 287 11.65 -17.25 -10.30
C ALA A 287 12.04 -15.96 -9.60
N GLU A 288 13.33 -15.64 -9.53
CA GLU A 288 13.78 -14.31 -9.08
C GLU A 288 13.24 -13.23 -10.03
N LYS A 289 13.39 -13.38 -11.35
CA LYS A 289 12.87 -12.40 -12.32
C LYS A 289 11.35 -12.19 -12.21
N ARG A 290 10.58 -13.27 -12.04
CA ARG A 290 9.13 -13.18 -11.81
C ARG A 290 8.80 -12.47 -10.50
N LEU A 291 9.49 -12.79 -9.39
CA LEU A 291 9.28 -12.10 -8.12
C LEU A 291 9.47 -10.59 -8.26
N ILE A 292 10.51 -10.18 -8.98
CA ILE A 292 10.77 -8.77 -9.28
C ILE A 292 9.64 -8.16 -10.12
N GLY A 293 9.15 -8.88 -11.13
CA GLY A 293 8.00 -8.47 -11.95
C GLY A 293 6.71 -8.29 -11.13
N VAL A 294 6.42 -9.20 -10.20
CA VAL A 294 5.25 -9.11 -9.31
C VAL A 294 5.38 -7.95 -8.32
N LEU A 295 6.57 -7.73 -7.75
CA LEU A 295 6.81 -6.60 -6.85
C LEU A 295 6.74 -5.26 -7.58
N HIS A 296 7.22 -5.21 -8.82
CA HIS A 296 7.10 -4.05 -9.69
C HIS A 296 5.63 -3.74 -9.99
N GLU A 297 4.87 -4.72 -10.46
CA GLU A 297 3.45 -4.58 -10.75
C GLU A 297 2.68 -4.13 -9.51
N LEU A 298 2.88 -4.80 -8.38
CA LEU A 298 2.21 -4.49 -7.13
C LEU A 298 2.49 -3.04 -6.66
N LEU A 299 3.74 -2.59 -6.71
CA LEU A 299 4.07 -1.21 -6.35
C LEU A 299 3.54 -0.20 -7.37
N SER A 300 3.41 -0.58 -8.64
CA SER A 300 2.79 0.26 -9.67
C SER A 300 1.28 0.44 -9.47
N LEU A 301 0.61 -0.53 -8.83
CA LEU A 301 -0.80 -0.38 -8.43
C LEU A 301 -0.99 0.58 -7.25
N PHE A 302 0.06 0.89 -6.49
CA PHE A 302 -0.07 1.71 -5.29
C PHE A 302 -0.02 3.20 -5.59
N ILE A 303 -0.89 3.97 -4.93
CA ILE A 303 -1.02 5.42 -5.13
C ILE A 303 0.31 6.17 -4.97
N ASP A 304 1.09 5.79 -3.96
CA ASP A 304 2.38 6.42 -3.64
C ASP A 304 3.59 5.67 -4.25
N HIS A 305 3.35 4.65 -5.09
CA HIS A 305 4.36 3.79 -5.70
C HIS A 305 5.37 3.20 -4.70
N SER A 306 4.89 3.00 -3.48
CA SER A 306 5.71 2.61 -2.33
C SER A 306 4.88 1.90 -1.27
N ALA A 307 5.54 1.06 -0.48
CA ALA A 307 4.91 0.38 0.63
C ALA A 307 5.90 0.06 1.75
N GLU A 308 5.37 -0.05 2.96
CA GLU A 308 6.15 -0.52 4.10
C GLU A 308 6.56 -1.98 3.84
N ARG A 309 7.85 -2.32 3.99
CA ARG A 309 8.39 -3.66 3.75
C ARG A 309 7.60 -4.73 4.51
N ARG A 310 7.20 -4.45 5.76
CA ARG A 310 6.40 -5.36 6.58
C ARG A 310 5.04 -5.70 5.96
N LYS A 311 4.41 -4.75 5.25
CA LYS A 311 3.13 -4.94 4.57
C LYS A 311 3.30 -5.84 3.36
N LEU A 312 4.34 -5.64 2.56
CA LEU A 312 4.68 -6.54 1.46
C LEU A 312 4.95 -7.98 1.95
N LEU A 313 5.58 -8.13 3.12
CA LEU A 313 5.81 -9.46 3.71
C LEU A 313 4.50 -10.15 4.15
N CYS A 314 3.44 -9.41 4.48
CA CYS A 314 2.12 -10.01 4.79
C CYS A 314 1.49 -10.69 3.56
N LEU A 315 1.89 -10.31 2.35
CA LEU A 315 1.38 -10.89 1.09
C LEU A 315 2.06 -12.21 0.71
N LYS A 316 3.16 -12.56 1.41
CA LYS A 316 4.03 -13.68 1.05
C LYS A 316 3.30 -15.01 0.85
N LYS A 317 2.37 -15.36 1.75
CA LYS A 317 1.58 -16.62 1.68
C LYS A 317 0.78 -16.69 0.38
N TYR A 318 0.16 -15.59 -0.03
CA TYR A 318 -0.84 -15.55 -1.12
C TYR A 318 -0.21 -15.38 -2.50
N PHE A 319 0.89 -14.62 -2.58
CA PHE A 319 1.59 -14.33 -3.84
C PHE A 319 2.63 -15.40 -4.21
N GLY A 320 2.74 -16.48 -3.43
CA GLY A 320 3.75 -17.53 -3.66
C GLY A 320 5.19 -17.04 -3.51
N PHE A 321 5.41 -16.01 -2.69
CA PHE A 321 6.74 -15.41 -2.56
C PHE A 321 7.72 -16.33 -1.80
N PRO A 322 9.03 -16.31 -2.16
CA PRO A 322 10.03 -17.13 -1.48
C PRO A 322 10.25 -16.70 -0.04
N GLN A 323 10.88 -17.57 0.77
CA GLN A 323 11.11 -17.28 2.19
C GLN A 323 11.88 -15.98 2.43
N LYS A 324 12.81 -15.64 1.54
CA LYS A 324 13.74 -14.51 1.64
C LYS A 324 13.39 -13.36 0.67
N VAL A 325 12.11 -12.97 0.57
CA VAL A 325 11.65 -11.84 -0.28
C VAL A 325 12.48 -10.57 -0.11
N HIS A 326 12.92 -10.27 1.11
CA HIS A 326 13.73 -9.07 1.39
C HIS A 326 15.01 -8.97 0.54
N ARG A 327 15.57 -10.11 0.11
CA ARG A 327 16.76 -10.15 -0.75
C ARG A 327 16.50 -9.55 -2.13
N ALA A 328 15.27 -9.57 -2.62
CA ALA A 328 14.89 -8.91 -3.87
C ALA A 328 15.24 -7.42 -3.83
N PHE A 329 14.92 -6.74 -2.74
CA PHE A 329 15.19 -5.31 -2.58
C PHE A 329 16.69 -4.99 -2.39
N GLU A 330 17.45 -5.93 -1.81
CA GLU A 330 18.91 -5.80 -1.63
C GLU A 330 19.69 -6.08 -2.93
N ARG A 331 19.19 -7.00 -3.76
CA ARG A 331 19.79 -7.41 -5.03
C ARG A 331 19.46 -6.49 -6.19
N HIS A 332 18.29 -5.85 -6.14
CA HIS A 332 17.79 -4.99 -7.22
C HIS A 332 17.63 -3.53 -6.78
N PRO A 333 18.68 -2.88 -6.24
CA PRO A 333 18.59 -1.48 -5.81
C PRO A 333 18.45 -0.48 -6.97
N HIS A 334 18.58 -0.94 -8.21
CA HIS A 334 18.38 -0.13 -9.42
C HIS A 334 16.89 -0.04 -9.82
N MET A 335 16.05 -0.92 -9.30
CA MET A 335 14.59 -0.88 -9.49
C MET A 335 13.87 -0.38 -8.24
N PHE A 336 14.33 -0.82 -7.07
CA PHE A 336 13.73 -0.47 -5.79
C PHE A 336 14.69 0.36 -4.94
N TYR A 337 14.17 1.35 -4.25
CA TYR A 337 14.88 2.06 -3.19
C TYR A 337 14.28 1.68 -1.83
N MET A 338 15.13 1.31 -0.87
CA MET A 338 14.72 1.10 0.51
C MET A 338 15.00 2.36 1.34
N SER A 339 13.95 3.06 1.77
CA SER A 339 14.07 4.18 2.70
C SER A 339 13.94 3.68 4.15
N MET A 340 14.82 4.17 5.03
CA MET A 340 14.85 3.83 6.46
C MET A 340 14.42 5.02 7.34
N ARG A 341 13.36 5.72 6.96
CA ARG A 341 12.81 6.87 7.71
C ARG A 341 11.72 6.43 8.69
N ASN A 342 11.46 7.26 9.70
CA ASN A 342 10.37 7.06 10.69
C ASN A 342 10.43 5.71 11.44
N LYS A 343 11.62 5.14 11.64
CA LYS A 343 11.81 3.78 12.21
C LYS A 343 11.10 2.68 11.41
N THR A 344 10.80 2.95 10.15
CA THR A 344 10.14 2.03 9.21
C THR A 344 11.03 1.83 7.98
N CYS A 345 10.97 0.63 7.40
CA CYS A 345 11.60 0.33 6.12
C CYS A 345 10.53 0.41 5.03
N THR A 346 10.62 1.40 4.15
CA THR A 346 9.68 1.61 3.04
C THR A 346 10.39 1.30 1.73
N VAL A 347 9.78 0.45 0.91
CA VAL A 347 10.23 0.14 -0.45
C VAL A 347 9.56 1.10 -1.40
N ILE A 348 10.33 1.73 -2.27
CA ILE A 348 9.89 2.70 -3.28
C ILE A 348 10.27 2.16 -4.65
N LEU A 349 9.33 2.15 -5.59
CA LEU A 349 9.60 1.83 -6.99
C LEU A 349 10.26 3.06 -7.66
N LYS A 350 11.51 2.92 -8.11
CA LYS A 350 12.26 4.04 -8.68
C LYS A 350 11.65 4.57 -9.98
N GLU A 351 11.11 3.67 -10.80
CA GLU A 351 10.55 4.02 -12.11
C GLU A 351 9.51 5.12 -12.04
N ALA A 352 8.59 5.04 -11.07
CA ALA A 352 7.53 6.02 -10.86
C ALA A 352 8.03 7.45 -10.59
N TYR A 353 9.29 7.62 -10.17
CA TYR A 353 9.88 8.92 -9.84
C TYR A 353 10.98 9.36 -10.79
N CYS A 354 11.50 8.45 -11.62
CA CYS A 354 12.54 8.74 -12.61
C CYS A 354 11.99 8.80 -14.04
N ASN A 355 10.82 8.21 -14.30
CA ASN A 355 10.18 8.20 -15.60
C ASN A 355 8.67 8.45 -15.46
N GLU A 356 8.28 9.73 -15.52
CA GLU A 356 6.89 10.17 -15.31
C GLU A 356 5.90 9.62 -16.34
N LEU A 357 6.37 9.21 -17.52
CA LEU A 357 5.52 8.66 -18.59
C LEU A 357 5.33 7.14 -18.49
N ALA A 358 6.09 6.45 -17.64
CA ALA A 358 6.02 4.99 -17.54
C ALA A 358 4.90 4.49 -16.64
N ILE A 359 4.56 5.25 -15.60
CA ILE A 359 3.53 4.88 -14.63
C ILE A 359 2.67 6.12 -14.35
N GLU A 360 1.38 6.01 -14.65
CA GLU A 360 0.43 7.10 -14.45
C GLU A 360 0.14 7.32 -12.95
N ASN A 361 0.18 8.57 -12.52
CA ASN A 361 -0.14 8.92 -11.14
C ASN A 361 -1.64 9.02 -10.93
N HIS A 362 -2.15 8.35 -9.90
CA HIS A 362 -3.56 8.46 -9.55
C HIS A 362 -3.91 9.85 -9.01
N PRO A 363 -5.09 10.42 -9.34
CA PRO A 363 -5.57 11.70 -8.80
C PRO A 363 -5.60 11.77 -7.26
N LEU A 364 -5.82 10.65 -6.55
CA LEU A 364 -5.76 10.63 -5.08
C LEU A 364 -4.39 11.06 -4.51
N LEU A 365 -3.31 10.91 -5.27
CA LEU A 365 -2.00 11.40 -4.85
C LEU A 365 -2.00 12.92 -4.64
N SER A 366 -2.71 13.66 -5.51
CA SER A 366 -2.88 15.12 -5.38
C SER A 366 -3.66 15.47 -4.12
N VAL A 367 -4.73 14.71 -3.83
CA VAL A 367 -5.53 14.88 -2.62
C VAL A 367 -4.70 14.66 -1.35
N ARG A 368 -3.90 13.58 -1.32
CA ARG A 368 -2.97 13.30 -0.20
C ARG A 368 -1.97 14.44 0.01
N LYS A 369 -1.40 14.98 -1.07
CA LYS A 369 -0.46 16.12 -1.01
C LYS A 369 -1.13 17.37 -0.42
N ARG A 370 -2.39 17.67 -0.77
CA ARG A 370 -3.14 18.79 -0.20
C ARG A 370 -3.38 18.64 1.31
N TYR A 371 -3.75 17.46 1.78
CA TYR A 371 -3.85 17.22 3.23
C TYR A 371 -2.50 17.36 3.94
N ILE A 372 -1.41 16.88 3.34
CA ILE A 372 -0.05 17.05 3.91
C ILE A 372 0.33 18.53 4.01
N LYS A 373 -0.08 19.34 3.03
CA LYS A 373 0.10 20.80 3.09
C LYS A 373 -0.59 21.38 4.34
N LEU A 374 -1.85 21.04 4.60
CA LEU A 374 -2.56 21.47 5.81
C LEU A 374 -1.90 20.96 7.11
N MET A 375 -1.37 19.73 7.09
CA MET A 375 -0.62 19.19 8.23
C MET A 375 0.64 20.02 8.53
N LYS A 376 1.33 20.51 7.50
CA LYS A 376 2.51 21.38 7.67
C LYS A 376 2.13 22.78 8.12
N GLU A 377 1.08 23.35 7.56
CA GLU A 377 0.54 24.65 7.99
C GLU A 377 0.16 24.62 9.48
N SER A 378 -0.40 23.50 9.94
CA SER A 378 -0.68 23.25 11.35
C SER A 378 0.58 23.32 12.22
N GLU A 379 1.70 22.76 11.78
CA GLU A 379 2.98 22.86 12.49
C GLU A 379 3.47 24.30 12.61
N VAL A 380 3.29 25.10 11.54
CA VAL A 380 3.63 26.53 11.52
C VAL A 380 2.74 27.32 12.49
N ILE A 381 1.42 27.11 12.47
CA ILE A 381 0.48 27.74 13.41
C ILE A 381 0.88 27.46 14.85
N LEU A 382 1.17 26.20 15.17
CA LEU A 382 1.57 25.82 16.53
C LEU A 382 2.93 26.40 16.93
N ARG A 383 3.88 26.51 15.99
CA ARG A 383 5.17 27.18 16.24
C ARG A 383 4.97 28.66 16.55
N ASN A 384 4.16 29.37 15.76
CA ASN A 384 3.88 30.79 15.96
C ASN A 384 3.16 31.05 17.29
N ARG A 385 2.19 30.19 17.66
CA ARG A 385 1.53 30.27 18.98
C ARG A 385 2.52 30.14 20.14
N ARG A 386 3.48 29.22 20.05
CA ARG A 386 4.53 29.03 21.08
C ARG A 386 5.51 30.21 21.14
N MET A 387 5.80 30.85 20.01
CA MET A 387 6.63 32.05 19.99
C MET A 387 5.89 33.22 20.64
N ASN A 388 4.65 33.49 20.21
CA ASN A 388 3.85 34.58 20.76
C ASN A 388 3.58 34.41 22.26
N SER A 389 3.32 33.18 22.75
CA SER A 389 3.13 32.96 24.19
C SER A 389 4.39 33.22 25.01
N ARG A 390 5.59 33.08 24.43
CA ARG A 390 6.84 33.42 25.12
C ARG A 390 7.03 34.93 25.22
N PHE A 391 6.66 35.68 24.18
CA PHE A 391 6.69 37.15 24.20
C PHE A 391 5.63 37.74 25.16
N SER A 392 4.42 37.19 25.21
CA SER A 392 3.40 37.63 26.16
C SER A 392 3.74 37.30 27.62
N ASN A 393 4.52 36.24 27.87
CA ASN A 393 5.00 35.91 29.22
C ASN A 393 6.19 36.78 29.66
N SER A 394 7.00 37.31 28.73
CA SER A 394 8.05 38.28 29.09
C SER A 394 7.46 39.66 29.40
N GLU A 395 6.46 40.12 28.64
CA GLU A 395 5.76 41.39 28.94
C GLU A 395 4.99 41.36 30.27
N LYS A 396 4.50 40.18 30.70
CA LYS A 396 3.86 40.04 32.02
C LYS A 396 4.84 40.08 33.19
N LEU A 397 6.08 39.62 33.00
CA LEU A 397 7.12 39.66 34.04
C LEU A 397 7.68 41.08 34.23
N ASP A 398 7.67 41.91 33.18
CA ASP A 398 8.10 43.31 33.24
C ASP A 398 7.04 44.25 33.86
N LEU A 399 5.80 43.78 34.04
CA LEU A 399 4.70 44.52 34.68
C LEU A 399 4.47 44.16 36.15
N GLU A 400 5.07 43.07 36.65
CA GLU A 400 5.00 42.66 38.07
C GLU A 400 6.22 43.10 38.90
N SER A 401 7.20 43.81 38.31
CA SER A 401 8.42 44.22 39.02
C SER A 401 8.39 45.64 39.61
N ASN A 402 7.23 46.28 39.72
CA ASN A 402 7.13 47.70 40.11
C ASN A 402 6.28 47.98 41.36
N ASP A 403 6.16 47.04 42.30
CA ASP A 403 5.58 47.33 43.61
C ASP A 403 6.34 46.66 44.77
N LEU A 404 6.90 47.53 45.63
CA LEU A 404 7.16 47.41 47.08
C LEU A 404 8.43 46.70 47.60
N ASP A 405 9.39 47.59 47.86
CA ASP A 405 10.30 47.78 49.01
C ASP A 405 10.27 46.90 50.27
N GLU A 406 11.46 46.89 50.89
CA GLU A 406 11.91 46.53 52.25
C GLU A 406 11.90 45.07 52.77
N GLY A 407 13.11 44.61 53.12
CA GLY A 407 13.32 43.51 54.06
C GLY A 407 14.69 42.83 53.93
N GLU A 408 15.73 43.40 54.54
CA GLU A 408 17.00 42.71 54.81
C GLU A 408 16.78 41.37 55.53
N HIS A 409 17.46 40.30 55.10
CA HIS A 409 18.21 39.38 55.98
C HIS A 409 18.95 38.27 55.19
N LYS A 410 20.27 38.47 55.07
CA LYS A 410 21.36 37.55 55.50
C LYS A 410 21.20 36.01 55.32
N ILE A 411 22.16 35.44 54.55
CA ILE A 411 23.11 34.34 54.87
C ILE A 411 23.20 33.22 53.81
N GLU A 412 24.36 33.22 53.16
CA GLU A 412 25.31 32.14 52.80
C GLU A 412 24.88 30.71 52.43
N GLY A 413 25.50 30.24 51.33
CA GLY A 413 25.92 28.84 51.13
C GLY A 413 24.90 27.97 50.36
N PHE A 414 25.23 27.15 49.37
CA PHE A 414 26.49 26.52 49.01
C PHE A 414 26.47 26.08 47.55
N SER A 415 27.67 25.94 47.00
CA SER A 415 27.99 25.48 45.65
C SER A 415 27.63 24.02 45.37
N LEU A 416 27.59 23.75 44.07
CA LEU A 416 27.56 22.49 43.34
C LEU A 416 28.40 21.32 43.89
N GLU A 417 28.03 20.16 43.31
CA GLU A 417 28.76 18.89 43.10
C GLU A 417 28.12 17.76 43.94
N GLN A 418 27.77 16.57 43.42
CA GLN A 418 28.44 15.68 42.47
C GLN A 418 27.36 14.83 41.74
N VAL A 419 27.45 14.59 40.43
CA VAL A 419 27.97 13.34 39.82
C VAL A 419 27.54 12.07 40.58
N ILE A 420 26.59 11.34 40.02
CA ILE A 420 26.71 9.95 39.48
C ILE A 420 25.56 9.73 38.49
#